data_AF-A0A8H7Y8G1-F1
#
_entry.id   AF-A0A8H7Y8G1-F1
#
_cell.length_a   1.000
_cell.length_b   1.000
_cell.length_c   1.000
_cell.angle_alpha   90.00
_cell.angle_beta   90.00
_cell.angle_gamma   90.00
#
_symmetry.space_group_name_H-M   'P 1'
#
loop_
_entity.id
_entity.type
_entity.pdbx_description
1 polymer ?
#
loop_
_entity_poly.entity_id
_entity_poly.type
_entity_poly.pdbx_seq_one_letter_code
_entity_poly.pdbx_strand_id
1 'polypeptide(L)'
;MALAKPVEQISTASIIDTPGPMHHCLQVTEILDLILTDLFESREGPHSRGDLLSVGLTCQDFLEVALDILWGTQTSLVPLIKTLPCNLWKEGGSGFDKTLKQDSISTPNVYVD
;
A
#
# COMPACT_ATOMS: atom_id res chain seq x y z
N MET A 1 65.32 21.86 -9.88
CA MET A 1 64.42 21.67 -11.03
C MET A 1 63.77 20.30 -10.86
N ALA A 2 62.48 20.28 -10.57
CA ALA A 2 61.72 19.11 -10.13
C ALA A 2 61.13 18.31 -11.31
N LEU A 3 60.60 17.13 -10.97
CA LEU A 3 59.69 16.22 -11.73
C LEU A 3 60.37 15.21 -12.69
N ALA A 4 60.02 13.92 -12.71
CA ALA A 4 58.92 13.20 -12.06
C ALA A 4 59.29 11.72 -11.81
N LYS A 5 58.80 11.15 -10.71
CA LYS A 5 58.82 9.70 -10.43
C LYS A 5 57.74 9.00 -11.29
N PRO A 6 57.95 7.75 -11.71
CA PRO A 6 56.94 6.99 -12.46
C PRO A 6 55.72 6.71 -11.57
N VAL A 7 54.55 7.03 -12.10
CA VAL A 7 53.22 6.86 -11.49
C VAL A 7 52.99 5.38 -11.22
N GLU A 8 52.71 5.10 -9.95
CA GLU A 8 52.39 3.78 -9.45
C GLU A 8 51.09 3.23 -10.02
N GLN A 9 51.11 1.90 -10.11
CA GLN A 9 50.04 0.98 -10.42
C GLN A 9 48.67 1.41 -9.88
N ILE A 10 47.74 1.71 -10.79
CA ILE A 10 46.33 1.73 -10.46
C ILE A 10 45.80 0.32 -10.74
N SER A 11 45.70 -0.46 -9.68
CA SER A 11 44.98 -1.74 -9.65
C SER A 11 43.49 -1.47 -9.88
N THR A 12 42.98 -1.84 -11.05
CA THR A 12 41.58 -1.67 -11.47
C THR A 12 40.64 -2.74 -10.89
N ALA A 13 41.00 -3.38 -9.77
CA ALA A 13 40.21 -4.42 -9.13
C ALA A 13 39.45 -3.87 -7.91
N SER A 14 38.52 -2.95 -8.13
CA SER A 14 37.53 -2.59 -7.08
C SER A 14 36.23 -1.97 -7.61
N ILE A 15 35.93 -2.08 -8.91
CA ILE A 15 34.58 -1.79 -9.41
C ILE A 15 33.68 -3.01 -9.13
N ILE A 16 33.54 -3.33 -7.85
CA ILE A 16 32.34 -3.99 -7.34
C ILE A 16 31.42 -2.86 -6.94
N ASP A 17 30.35 -2.75 -7.69
CA ASP A 17 29.15 -1.99 -7.38
C ASP A 17 28.59 -2.50 -6.04
N THR A 18 29.11 -2.01 -4.93
CA THR A 18 28.41 -2.09 -3.65
C THR A 18 27.39 -0.95 -3.67
N PRO A 19 26.08 -1.22 -3.63
CA PRO A 19 25.10 -0.16 -3.44
C PRO A 19 25.52 0.60 -2.17
N GLY A 20 25.82 1.89 -2.33
CA GLY A 20 26.33 2.70 -1.22
C GLY A 20 25.38 2.55 -0.03
N PRO A 21 25.88 2.31 1.20
CA PRO A 21 25.02 2.07 2.34
C PRO A 21 24.06 3.24 2.47
N MET A 22 22.76 2.92 2.47
CA MET A 22 21.69 3.88 2.67
C MET A 22 22.02 4.73 3.90
N HIS A 23 21.83 6.05 3.79
CA HIS A 23 22.24 6.97 4.85
C HIS A 23 21.67 6.50 6.21
N HIS A 24 22.50 6.46 7.25
CA HIS A 24 22.15 5.83 8.54
C HIS A 24 20.85 6.36 9.14
N CYS A 25 20.47 7.62 8.90
CA CYS A 25 19.17 8.13 9.39
C CYS A 25 17.95 7.46 8.74
N LEU A 26 18.09 6.94 7.52
CA LEU A 26 17.04 6.22 6.79
C LEU A 26 17.02 4.73 7.12
N GLN A 27 18.05 4.22 7.80
CA GLN A 27 18.07 2.85 8.34
C GLN A 27 17.29 2.74 9.66
N VAL A 28 16.90 3.87 10.26
CA VAL A 28 16.07 3.92 11.47
C VAL A 28 14.61 3.90 11.02
N THR A 29 13.94 2.78 11.25
CA THR A 29 12.55 2.55 10.83
C THR A 29 11.58 3.60 11.33
N GLU A 30 11.79 4.14 12.53
CA GLU A 30 10.95 5.17 13.15
C GLU A 30 11.04 6.51 12.43
N ILE A 31 12.24 6.86 11.96
CA ILE A 31 12.45 8.10 11.18
C ILE A 31 11.84 7.92 9.80
N LEU A 32 12.04 6.75 9.20
CA LEU A 32 11.48 6.42 7.90
C LEU A 32 9.94 6.41 7.92
N ASP A 33 9.33 5.84 8.95
CA ASP A 33 7.88 5.83 9.17
C ASP A 33 7.30 7.24 9.30
N LEU A 34 7.96 8.12 10.06
CA LEU A 34 7.56 9.53 10.17
C LEU A 34 7.63 10.26 8.83
N ILE A 35 8.69 10.06 8.04
CA ILE A 35 8.84 10.70 6.73
C ILE A 35 7.77 10.20 5.75
N LEU A 36 7.55 8.88 5.70
CA LEU A 36 6.59 8.27 4.78
C LEU A 36 5.15 8.59 5.16
N THR A 37 4.85 8.66 6.47
CA THR A 37 3.55 9.09 6.98
C THR A 37 3.29 10.55 6.64
N ASP A 38 4.26 11.44 6.88
CA ASP A 38 4.14 12.85 6.49
C ASP A 38 3.96 13.00 4.97
N LEU A 39 4.71 12.26 4.17
CA LEU A 39 4.55 12.24 2.71
C LEU A 39 3.14 11.81 2.29
N PHE A 40 2.57 10.81 2.97
CA PHE A 40 1.24 10.30 2.69
C PHE A 40 0.14 11.31 3.08
N GLU A 41 0.27 11.96 4.24
CA GLU A 41 -0.71 12.91 4.77
C GLU A 41 -0.62 14.30 4.13
N SER A 42 0.58 14.74 3.77
CA SER A 42 0.85 16.08 3.20
C SER A 42 0.18 16.30 1.85
N ARG A 43 -0.10 15.22 1.10
CA ARG A 43 -0.75 15.28 -0.21
C ARG A 43 -2.10 14.59 -0.18
N GLU A 44 -3.19 15.36 -0.17
CA GLU A 44 -4.52 14.79 -0.33
C GLU A 44 -4.74 14.32 -1.78
N GLY A 45 -5.19 13.06 -1.95
CA GLY A 45 -5.65 12.53 -3.23
C GLY A 45 -5.07 11.17 -3.61
N PRO A 46 -5.46 10.62 -4.79
CA PRO A 46 -5.05 9.28 -5.23
C PRO A 46 -3.55 9.17 -5.50
N HIS A 47 -2.85 10.31 -5.62
CA HIS A 47 -1.43 10.35 -5.93
C HIS A 47 -0.54 10.04 -4.71
N SER A 48 -0.96 10.32 -3.48
CA SER A 48 -0.13 10.06 -2.29
C SER A 48 0.17 8.58 -2.10
N ARG A 49 -0.82 7.72 -2.37
CA ARG A 49 -0.66 6.25 -2.40
C ARG A 49 0.35 5.80 -3.46
N GLY A 50 0.33 6.44 -4.63
CA GLY A 50 1.25 6.15 -5.73
C GLY A 50 2.68 6.60 -5.40
N ASP A 51 2.82 7.76 -4.79
CA ASP A 51 4.11 8.31 -4.35
C ASP A 51 4.72 7.41 -3.26
N LEU A 52 3.93 7.01 -2.27
CA LEU A 52 4.35 6.10 -1.20
C LEU A 52 4.83 4.74 -1.75
N LEU A 53 4.07 4.16 -2.68
CA LEU A 53 4.48 2.92 -3.35
C LEU A 53 5.74 3.13 -4.19
N SER A 54 5.84 4.25 -4.89
CA SER A 54 7.02 4.57 -5.71
C SER A 54 8.28 4.67 -4.84
N VAL A 55 8.19 5.27 -3.65
CA VAL A 55 9.28 5.33 -2.68
C VAL A 55 9.65 3.92 -2.18
N GLY A 56 8.67 3.09 -1.82
CA GLY A 56 8.92 1.71 -1.43
C GLY A 56 9.56 0.84 -2.51
N LEU A 57 9.33 1.16 -3.79
CA LEU A 57 9.96 0.46 -4.92
C LEU A 57 11.41 0.90 -5.21
N THR A 58 11.89 2.00 -4.59
CA THR A 58 13.28 2.46 -4.80
C THR A 58 14.32 1.63 -4.05
N CYS A 59 14.00 1.15 -2.85
CA CYS A 59 14.85 0.27 -2.07
C CYS A 59 14.05 -0.69 -1.20
N GLN A 60 14.60 -1.88 -0.97
CA GLN A 60 13.93 -2.95 -0.24
C GLN A 60 13.63 -2.58 1.22
N ASP A 61 14.49 -1.77 1.85
CA ASP A 61 14.31 -1.31 3.23
C ASP A 61 13.10 -0.37 3.38
N PHE A 62 12.73 0.37 2.33
CA PHE A 62 11.55 1.24 2.37
C PHE A 62 10.27 0.51 2.05
N LEU A 63 10.37 -0.64 1.38
CA LEU A 63 9.21 -1.38 0.92
C LEU A 63 8.33 -1.84 2.09
N GLU A 64 8.94 -2.35 3.17
CA GLU A 64 8.19 -2.85 4.32
C GLU A 64 7.40 -1.73 5.01
N VAL A 65 8.08 -0.64 5.38
CA VAL A 65 7.45 0.51 6.05
C VAL A 65 6.40 1.18 5.15
N ALA A 66 6.69 1.34 3.85
CA ALA A 66 5.73 1.92 2.90
C ALA A 66 4.48 1.05 2.74
N LEU A 67 4.63 -0.29 2.73
CA LEU A 67 3.49 -1.20 2.67
C LEU A 67 2.66 -1.15 3.95
N ASP A 68 3.28 -1.11 5.13
CA ASP A 68 2.55 -1.02 6.40
C ASP A 68 1.64 0.21 6.45
N ILE A 69 2.16 1.37 6.04
CA ILE A 69 1.38 2.62 5.95
C ILE A 69 0.27 2.49 4.88
N LEU A 70 0.58 1.92 3.72
CA LEU A 70 -0.38 1.77 2.63
C LEU A 70 -1.55 0.84 3.01
N TRP A 71 -1.25 -0.26 3.69
CA TRP A 71 -2.25 -1.23 4.15
C TRP A 71 -3.04 -0.70 5.36
N GLY A 72 -2.38 -0.01 6.29
CA GLY A 72 -3.04 0.62 7.44
C GLY A 72 -4.06 1.68 7.04
N THR A 73 -3.83 2.37 5.93
CA THR A 73 -4.71 3.44 5.41
C THR A 73 -5.74 2.95 4.39
N GLN A 74 -5.78 1.65 4.09
CA GLN A 74 -6.71 1.10 3.10
C GLN A 74 -8.11 0.93 3.67
N THR A 75 -9.07 1.72 3.19
CA THR A 75 -10.48 1.66 3.63
C THR A 75 -11.25 0.47 3.06
N SER A 76 -10.77 -0.14 1.97
CA SER A 76 -11.44 -1.25 1.31
C SER A 76 -10.48 -2.24 0.69
N LEU A 77 -10.67 -3.52 0.99
CA LEU A 77 -9.98 -4.65 0.36
C LEU A 77 -10.68 -5.15 -0.90
N VAL A 78 -11.83 -4.56 -1.26
CA VAL A 78 -12.58 -4.91 -2.48
C VAL A 78 -11.69 -4.94 -3.74
N PRO A 79 -10.84 -3.93 -4.04
CA PRO A 79 -9.98 -3.99 -5.22
C PRO A 79 -9.01 -5.19 -5.19
N LEU A 80 -8.54 -5.61 -4.01
CA LEU A 80 -7.69 -6.80 -3.86
C LEU A 80 -8.49 -8.09 -4.08
N ILE A 81 -9.71 -8.17 -3.54
CA ILE A 81 -10.57 -9.34 -3.75
C ILE A 81 -10.94 -9.47 -5.23
N LYS A 82 -11.12 -8.34 -5.93
CA LYS A 82 -11.42 -8.30 -7.37
C LYS A 82 -10.24 -8.76 -8.26
N THR A 83 -9.00 -8.81 -7.75
CA THR A 83 -7.87 -9.40 -8.51
C THR A 83 -7.81 -10.93 -8.41
N LEU A 84 -8.54 -11.53 -7.47
CA LEU A 84 -8.68 -12.98 -7.39
C LEU A 84 -9.50 -13.50 -8.59
N PRO A 85 -9.29 -14.75 -9.03
CA PRO A 85 -10.07 -15.33 -10.11
C PRO A 85 -11.57 -15.30 -9.78
N CYS A 86 -12.39 -15.08 -10.82
CA CYS A 86 -13.81 -14.74 -10.70
C CYS A 86 -14.67 -15.80 -9.99
N ASN A 87 -14.14 -17.01 -9.81
CA ASN A 87 -14.80 -18.09 -9.07
C ASN A 87 -14.64 -17.98 -7.55
N LEU A 88 -13.76 -17.09 -7.05
CA LEU A 88 -13.46 -16.93 -5.63
C LEU A 88 -14.22 -15.78 -4.95
N TRP A 89 -14.96 -14.98 -5.71
CA TRP A 89 -15.72 -13.86 -5.17
C TRP A 89 -17.00 -13.61 -5.95
N LYS A 90 -18.01 -13.09 -5.26
CA LYS A 90 -19.31 -12.72 -5.84
C LYS A 90 -19.75 -11.40 -5.24
N GLU A 91 -20.13 -10.45 -6.08
CA GLU A 91 -20.67 -9.17 -5.61
C GLU A 91 -22.04 -9.44 -4.98
N GLY A 92 -22.15 -9.23 -3.67
CA GLY A 92 -23.42 -9.33 -2.97
C GLY A 92 -24.28 -8.15 -3.38
N GLY A 93 -25.30 -8.38 -4.19
CA GLY A 93 -26.26 -7.35 -4.56
C GLY A 93 -26.81 -6.68 -3.30
N SER A 94 -26.62 -5.37 -3.18
CA SER A 94 -27.12 -4.56 -2.07
C SER A 94 -28.64 -4.43 -2.15
N GLY A 95 -29.35 -5.51 -1.83
CA GLY A 95 -30.80 -5.51 -1.62
C GLY A 95 -31.12 -4.93 -0.24
N PHE A 96 -31.04 -3.61 -0.09
CA PHE A 96 -31.61 -2.90 1.07
C PHE A 96 -33.11 -2.64 0.89
N ASP A 97 -33.85 -3.51 0.19
CA ASP A 97 -35.31 -3.44 0.12
C ASP A 97 -35.94 -4.40 1.13
N LYS A 98 -35.71 -4.10 2.42
CA LYS A 98 -36.59 -4.63 3.47
C LYS A 98 -37.79 -3.69 3.57
N THR A 99 -38.63 -3.69 2.54
CA THR A 99 -40.04 -3.30 2.69
C THR A 99 -40.66 -4.31 3.66
N LEU A 100 -40.70 -3.95 4.94
CA LEU A 100 -41.49 -4.64 5.95
C LEU A 100 -42.96 -4.55 5.50
N LYS A 101 -43.42 -5.56 4.76
CA LYS A 101 -44.85 -5.82 4.66
C LYS A 101 -45.33 -6.16 6.05
N GLN A 102 -45.91 -5.16 6.70
CA GLN A 102 -46.63 -5.27 7.95
C GLN A 102 -47.71 -6.34 7.77
N ASP A 103 -47.60 -7.42 8.54
CA ASP A 103 -48.53 -8.53 8.55
C ASP A 103 -49.96 -7.99 8.72
N SER A 104 -50.75 -8.07 7.65
CA SER A 104 -52.18 -7.83 7.72
C SER A 104 -52.80 -9.06 8.37
N ILE A 105 -53.12 -8.89 9.65
CA ILE A 105 -53.88 -9.78 10.50
C ILE A 105 -55.01 -10.46 9.71
N SER A 106 -54.94 -11.79 9.69
CA SER A 106 -56.00 -12.70 9.25
C SER A 106 -57.29 -12.38 10.02
N THR A 107 -58.32 -11.92 9.32
CA THR A 107 -59.68 -11.91 9.88
C THR A 107 -60.37 -13.22 9.49
N PRO A 108 -61.00 -13.92 10.45
CA PRO A 108 -61.62 -15.20 10.19
C PRO A 108 -62.91 -14.98 9.39
N ASN A 109 -63.04 -15.75 8.30
CA ASN A 109 -64.23 -15.80 7.48
C ASN A 109 -65.39 -16.37 8.32
N VAL A 110 -66.34 -15.53 8.71
CA VAL A 110 -67.58 -15.98 9.37
C VAL A 110 -68.57 -16.37 8.28
N TYR A 111 -68.84 -17.67 8.21
CA TYR A 111 -69.93 -18.28 7.44
C TYR A 111 -71.28 -17.79 8.00
N VAL A 112 -72.20 -17.38 7.13
CA VAL A 112 -73.63 -17.32 7.47
C VAL A 112 -74.42 -17.85 6.27
N ASP A 113 -75.26 -18.84 6.57
CA ASP A 113 -76.18 -19.59 5.71
C ASP A 113 -77.13 -18.76 4.84
#